data_AF-A0A832I8F9-F1
#
_entry.id   AF-A0A832I8F9-F1
#
_cell.length_a   1.000
_cell.length_b   1.000
_cell.length_c   1.000
_cell.angle_alpha   90.00
_cell.angle_beta   90.00
_cell.angle_gamma   90.00
#
_symmetry.space_group_name_H-M   'P 1'
#
loop_
_entity.id
_entity.type
_entity.pdbx_description
1 polymer ?
#
loop_
_entity_poly.entity_id
_entity_poly.type
_entity_poly.pdbx_seq_one_letter_code
_entity_poly.pdbx_strand_id
1 'polypeptide(L)'
;MINTILTTALSASLIFTPIPSGDLNVAGQAGQLVEAGHQVLASEVMDLGSRYSVASISNGFKENILIALKYLGLEIRLKPNEVFAFHDKGILPEFKESKIITQESDFTTNYGYKVVAGLGGNGVCHLASFMNWVASEAGLEVVAPTNHNFAAIPEIDKKYGTSISTRNSPERQNLYIRNNFDFPVEFRFFLLGNNLILTVSAIKKA
;
A
#
# COMPACT_ATOMS: atom_id res chain seq x y z
N MET A 1 -27.17 -32.06 21.71
CA MET A 1 -25.69 -32.05 21.69
C MET A 1 -25.26 -30.77 20.98
N ILE A 2 -24.86 -29.76 21.76
CA ILE A 2 -24.52 -28.42 21.27
C ILE A 2 -23.00 -28.32 21.29
N ASN A 3 -22.38 -28.16 20.12
CA ASN A 3 -20.94 -27.92 19.99
C ASN A 3 -20.66 -26.42 20.05
N THR A 4 -19.99 -26.01 21.11
CA THR A 4 -19.46 -24.66 21.33
C THR A 4 -18.10 -24.55 20.66
N ILE A 5 -17.94 -23.64 19.69
CA ILE A 5 -16.64 -23.28 19.12
C ILE A 5 -16.09 -22.12 19.95
N LEU A 6 -14.97 -22.36 20.63
CA LEU A 6 -14.16 -21.34 21.31
C LEU A 6 -13.36 -20.55 20.27
N THR A 7 -13.61 -19.25 20.16
CA THR A 7 -12.75 -18.30 19.46
C THR A 7 -11.77 -17.71 20.48
N THR A 8 -10.48 -18.06 20.40
CA THR A 8 -9.44 -17.42 21.21
C THR A 8 -8.93 -16.18 20.50
N ALA A 9 -9.30 -15.00 21.01
CA ALA A 9 -8.64 -13.74 20.66
C ALA A 9 -7.29 -13.66 21.40
N LEU A 10 -6.18 -13.59 20.65
CA LEU A 10 -4.87 -13.32 21.22
C LEU A 10 -4.74 -11.80 21.42
N SER A 11 -5.07 -11.32 22.61
CA SER A 11 -4.75 -9.95 23.02
C SER A 11 -3.36 -9.96 23.63
N ALA A 12 -2.34 -9.55 22.86
CA ALA A 12 -1.01 -9.31 23.40
C ALA A 12 -1.01 -7.99 24.18
N SER A 13 -1.23 -8.06 25.50
CA SER A 13 -1.01 -6.92 26.39
C SER A 13 0.49 -6.81 26.69
N LEU A 14 1.16 -5.83 26.08
CA LEU A 14 2.52 -5.45 26.43
C LEU A 14 2.47 -4.56 27.68
N ILE A 15 2.94 -5.10 28.81
CA ILE A 15 3.14 -4.34 30.06
C ILE A 15 4.46 -3.57 29.91
N PHE A 16 4.38 -2.24 29.82
CA PHE A 16 5.55 -1.37 29.86
C PHE A 16 5.84 -0.94 31.30
N THR A 17 6.95 -1.40 31.87
CA THR A 17 7.55 -0.79 33.06
C THR A 17 8.46 0.37 32.63
N PRO A 18 8.42 1.53 33.31
CA PRO A 18 9.33 2.63 33.00
C PRO A 18 10.77 2.29 33.46
N ILE A 19 11.72 2.33 32.53
CA ILE A 19 13.15 2.23 32.82
C ILE A 19 13.74 3.66 32.85
N PRO A 20 14.59 4.01 33.83
CA PRO A 20 15.20 5.34 33.92
C PRO A 20 16.17 5.58 32.75
N SER A 21 16.13 6.80 32.24
CA SER A 21 16.97 7.34 31.18
C SER A 21 18.47 7.22 31.48
N GLY A 22 19.14 6.36 30.71
CA GLY A 22 20.59 6.28 30.60
C GLY A 22 20.95 5.63 29.27
N ASP A 23 21.72 6.34 28.45
CA ASP A 23 22.09 6.00 27.08
C ASP A 23 22.64 4.57 26.92
N LEU A 24 21.83 3.68 26.34
CA LEU A 24 22.28 2.41 25.76
C LEU A 24 21.52 2.14 24.47
N ASN A 25 22.20 2.31 23.35
CA ASN A 25 21.76 1.81 22.05
C ASN A 25 21.75 0.27 22.08
N VAL A 26 20.57 -0.34 22.17
CA VAL A 26 20.37 -1.78 22.00
C VAL A 26 19.73 -2.03 20.64
N ALA A 27 20.44 -2.75 19.77
CA ALA A 27 19.90 -3.28 18.53
C ALA A 27 18.80 -4.32 18.85
N GLY A 28 17.56 -4.04 18.43
CA GLY A 28 16.43 -4.97 18.62
C GLY A 28 15.09 -4.31 18.90
N GLN A 29 15.05 -3.01 19.24
CA GLN A 29 13.83 -2.23 19.09
C GLN A 29 13.76 -1.74 17.65
N ALA A 30 12.81 -2.26 16.87
CA ALA A 30 12.24 -1.49 15.77
C ALA A 30 11.53 -0.28 16.40
N GLY A 31 12.35 0.66 16.86
CA GLY A 31 11.93 1.93 17.38
C GLY A 31 11.19 2.60 16.26
N GLN A 32 9.87 2.65 16.40
CA GLN A 32 9.07 3.68 15.78
C GLN A 32 9.63 4.99 16.33
N LEU A 33 10.65 5.52 15.64
CA LEU A 33 11.02 6.91 15.73
C LEU A 33 9.78 7.65 15.25
N VAL A 34 8.88 7.92 16.20
CA VAL A 34 7.76 8.84 16.00
C VAL A 34 8.42 10.19 15.82
N GLU A 35 8.75 10.50 14.57
CA GLU A 35 9.16 11.82 14.16
C GLU A 35 8.11 12.78 14.69
N ALA A 36 8.52 13.69 15.58
CA ALA A 36 7.61 14.63 16.21
C ALA A 36 6.83 15.37 15.11
N GLY A 37 5.51 15.13 15.02
CA GLY A 37 4.66 15.67 13.96
C GLY A 37 3.89 14.63 13.15
N HIS A 38 4.23 13.34 13.22
CA HIS A 38 3.49 12.28 12.50
C HIS A 38 2.67 11.40 13.43
N GLN A 39 1.34 11.45 13.28
CA GLN A 39 0.45 10.48 13.92
C GLN A 39 0.12 9.37 12.93
N VAL A 40 0.53 8.14 13.22
CA VAL A 40 0.20 6.98 12.38
C VAL A 40 -1.31 6.73 12.40
N LEU A 41 -1.90 6.64 11.21
CA LEU A 41 -3.30 6.31 10.98
C LEU A 41 -3.48 4.82 10.68
N ALA A 42 -2.57 4.24 9.87
CA ALA A 42 -2.51 2.80 9.60
C ALA A 42 -1.08 2.39 9.21
N SER A 43 -0.72 1.13 9.45
CA SER A 43 0.57 0.56 9.03
C SER A 43 0.44 -0.93 8.84
N GLU A 44 0.82 -1.42 7.66
CA GLU A 44 0.71 -2.84 7.32
C GLU A 44 1.97 -3.33 6.59
N VAL A 45 2.06 -4.65 6.46
CA VAL A 45 3.21 -5.34 5.85
C VAL A 45 2.75 -6.31 4.77
N MET A 46 3.48 -6.36 3.67
CA MET A 46 3.31 -7.34 2.60
C MET A 46 4.64 -8.08 2.35
N ASP A 47 4.62 -9.43 2.37
CA ASP A 47 5.82 -10.23 2.06
C ASP A 47 6.03 -10.40 0.56
N LEU A 48 6.98 -9.68 -0.03
CA LEU A 48 7.31 -9.77 -1.44
C LEU A 48 7.92 -11.12 -1.85
N GLY A 49 8.36 -11.96 -0.92
CA GLY A 49 8.94 -13.28 -1.19
C GLY A 49 7.90 -14.34 -1.59
N SER A 50 6.65 -14.18 -1.15
CA SER A 50 5.58 -15.17 -1.33
C SER A 50 4.40 -14.64 -2.15
N ARG A 51 4.67 -14.03 -3.32
CA ARG A 51 3.62 -13.51 -4.22
C ARG A 51 3.05 -14.57 -5.16
N TYR A 52 3.78 -15.68 -5.37
CA TYR A 52 3.37 -16.79 -6.21
C TYR A 52 4.00 -18.11 -5.73
N SER A 53 3.39 -19.26 -6.03
CA SER A 53 3.86 -20.59 -5.60
C SER A 53 5.21 -20.99 -6.21
N VAL A 54 5.51 -20.48 -7.40
CA VAL A 54 6.80 -20.70 -8.09
C VAL A 54 7.73 -19.53 -7.78
N ALA A 55 8.89 -19.82 -7.18
CA ALA A 55 9.83 -18.82 -6.69
C ALA A 55 10.29 -17.81 -7.76
N SER A 56 10.59 -18.27 -8.99
CA SER A 56 10.98 -17.38 -10.09
C SER A 56 9.87 -16.42 -10.51
N ILE A 57 8.61 -16.87 -10.46
CA ILE A 57 7.44 -16.02 -10.73
C ILE A 57 7.26 -15.02 -9.59
N SER A 58 7.33 -15.48 -8.33
CA SER A 58 7.27 -14.61 -7.14
C SER A 58 8.32 -13.48 -7.19
N ASN A 59 9.55 -13.82 -7.57
CA ASN A 59 10.63 -12.84 -7.77
C ASN A 59 10.28 -11.82 -8.87
N GLY A 60 9.68 -12.26 -9.97
CA GLY A 60 9.20 -11.35 -11.02
C GLY A 60 8.13 -10.37 -10.51
N PHE A 61 7.18 -10.83 -9.68
CA PHE A 61 6.20 -9.95 -9.04
C PHE A 61 6.89 -8.93 -8.11
N LYS A 62 7.83 -9.39 -7.28
CA LYS A 62 8.65 -8.53 -6.42
C LYS A 62 9.37 -7.46 -7.23
N GLU A 63 10.06 -7.83 -8.31
CA GLU A 63 10.78 -6.88 -9.16
C GLU A 63 9.83 -5.81 -9.73
N ASN A 64 8.67 -6.21 -10.25
CA ASN A 64 7.69 -5.27 -10.80
C ASN A 64 7.10 -4.33 -9.74
N ILE A 65 6.85 -4.82 -8.51
CA ILE A 65 6.43 -3.98 -7.38
C ILE A 65 7.50 -2.94 -7.06
N LEU A 66 8.77 -3.36 -7.00
CA LEU A 66 9.89 -2.45 -6.71
C LEU A 66 10.12 -1.42 -7.83
N ILE A 67 9.89 -1.80 -9.10
CA ILE A 67 9.92 -0.87 -10.23
C ILE A 67 8.80 0.15 -10.10
N ALA A 68 7.57 -0.27 -9.77
CA ALA A 68 6.47 0.66 -9.54
C ALA A 68 6.77 1.65 -8.42
N LEU A 69 7.27 1.18 -7.27
CA LEU A 69 7.72 2.04 -6.16
C LEU A 69 8.82 3.02 -6.57
N LYS A 70 9.73 2.62 -7.47
CA LYS A 70 10.75 3.54 -8.00
C LYS A 70 10.13 4.70 -8.77
N TYR A 71 9.07 4.46 -9.55
CA TYR A 71 8.35 5.52 -10.28
C TYR A 71 7.44 6.35 -9.36
N LEU A 72 6.83 5.72 -8.37
CA LEU A 72 5.94 6.35 -7.40
C LEU A 72 6.69 7.25 -6.41
N GLY A 73 7.93 6.87 -6.07
CA GLY A 73 8.63 7.38 -4.89
C GLY A 73 8.27 6.57 -3.65
N LEU A 74 9.13 6.65 -2.62
CA LEU A 74 8.90 5.99 -1.33
C LEU A 74 8.05 6.85 -0.38
N GLU A 75 7.72 8.08 -0.78
CA GLU A 75 6.91 9.02 -0.02
C GLU A 75 5.88 9.67 -0.94
N ILE A 76 4.61 9.66 -0.52
CA ILE A 76 3.52 10.37 -1.21
C ILE A 76 2.84 11.25 -0.18
N ARG A 77 2.66 12.53 -0.50
CA ARG A 77 1.91 13.48 0.35
C ARG A 77 0.65 13.92 -0.36
N LEU A 78 -0.47 13.83 0.34
CA LEU A 78 -1.75 14.36 -0.12
C LEU A 78 -2.20 15.46 0.82
N LYS A 79 -2.34 16.69 0.31
CA LYS A 79 -3.04 17.76 1.03
C LYS A 79 -4.55 17.46 1.07
N PRO A 80 -5.32 18.16 1.92
CA PRO A 80 -6.77 18.04 1.93
C PRO A 80 -7.36 18.15 0.52
N ASN A 81 -8.24 17.21 0.18
CA ASN A 81 -8.92 17.02 -1.10
C ASN A 81 -8.03 16.66 -2.31
N GLU A 82 -6.71 16.51 -2.14
CA GLU A 82 -5.88 15.94 -3.19
C GLU A 82 -6.16 14.44 -3.35
N VAL A 83 -6.01 13.95 -4.58
CA VAL A 83 -6.32 12.58 -4.94
C VAL A 83 -5.07 11.93 -5.52
N PHE A 84 -4.68 10.80 -4.96
CA PHE A 84 -3.75 9.91 -5.64
C PHE A 84 -4.50 9.06 -6.67
N ALA A 85 -3.92 8.95 -7.88
CA ALA A 85 -4.31 7.97 -8.89
C ALA A 85 -3.07 7.18 -9.32
N PHE A 86 -3.20 5.89 -9.65
CA PHE A 86 -2.04 5.08 -10.05
C PHE A 86 -1.48 5.45 -11.43
N HIS A 87 -2.29 6.03 -12.31
CA HIS A 87 -1.87 6.58 -13.60
C HIS A 87 -2.85 7.68 -14.07
N ASP A 88 -2.44 8.45 -15.08
CA ASP A 88 -3.20 9.58 -15.66
C ASP A 88 -3.90 9.28 -16.99
N LYS A 89 -3.75 8.06 -17.54
CA LYS A 89 -4.32 7.63 -18.85
C LYS A 89 -5.85 7.58 -18.93
N GLY A 90 -6.53 8.08 -17.91
CA GLY A 90 -7.98 8.11 -17.74
C GLY A 90 -8.30 8.38 -16.28
N ILE A 91 -9.09 9.42 -16.03
CA ILE A 91 -9.53 9.81 -14.68
C ILE A 91 -11.05 9.80 -14.66
N LEU A 92 -11.63 9.16 -13.64
CA LEU A 92 -13.08 9.12 -13.47
C LEU A 92 -13.66 10.54 -13.40
N PRO A 93 -14.86 10.78 -13.96
CA PRO A 93 -15.48 12.09 -13.97
C PRO A 93 -15.50 12.80 -12.61
N GLU A 94 -15.78 12.08 -11.52
CA GLU A 94 -15.84 12.63 -10.16
C GLU A 94 -14.50 13.13 -9.60
N PHE A 95 -13.37 12.78 -10.22
CA PHE A 95 -12.03 13.21 -9.80
C PHE A 95 -11.38 14.21 -10.77
N LYS A 96 -12.00 14.55 -11.90
CA LYS A 96 -11.38 15.39 -12.95
C LYS A 96 -10.97 16.78 -12.49
N GLU A 97 -11.73 17.37 -11.58
CA GLU A 97 -11.45 18.70 -11.03
C GLU A 97 -10.53 18.66 -9.79
N SER A 98 -10.18 17.45 -9.32
CA SER A 98 -9.27 17.27 -8.20
C SER A 98 -7.82 17.42 -8.68
N LYS A 99 -6.94 17.90 -7.79
CA LYS A 99 -5.51 17.82 -8.06
C LYS A 99 -5.04 16.37 -7.92
N ILE A 100 -4.64 15.78 -9.04
CA ILE A 100 -4.19 14.39 -9.11
C ILE A 100 -2.68 14.30 -8.87
N ILE A 101 -2.29 13.42 -7.95
CA ILE A 101 -0.92 12.94 -7.78
C ILE A 101 -0.85 11.53 -8.39
N THR A 102 0.13 11.26 -9.24
CA THR A 102 0.24 9.97 -9.94
C THR A 102 1.69 9.49 -9.97
N GLN A 103 1.87 8.19 -10.18
CA GLN A 103 3.13 7.71 -10.74
C GLN A 103 3.12 7.79 -12.27
N GLU A 104 4.26 8.05 -12.88
CA GLU A 104 4.39 8.41 -14.30
C GLU A 104 4.76 7.21 -15.21
N SER A 105 4.29 5.99 -14.90
CA SER A 105 4.63 4.78 -15.67
C SER A 105 3.41 4.08 -16.25
N ASP A 106 3.57 3.51 -17.45
CA ASP A 106 2.50 2.78 -18.15
C ASP A 106 2.48 1.27 -17.86
N PHE A 107 3.30 0.80 -16.91
CA PHE A 107 3.38 -0.61 -16.47
C PHE A 107 3.83 -1.59 -17.56
N THR A 108 4.55 -1.11 -18.56
CA THR A 108 5.03 -1.92 -19.69
C THR A 108 6.53 -2.17 -19.62
N THR A 109 7.01 -3.11 -20.43
CA THR A 109 8.44 -3.41 -20.58
C THR A 109 9.29 -2.21 -21.00
N ASN A 110 8.70 -1.22 -21.69
CA ASN A 110 9.38 0.02 -22.07
C ASN A 110 9.79 0.86 -20.85
N TYR A 111 9.14 0.65 -19.71
CA TYR A 111 9.44 1.27 -18.42
C TYR A 111 10.23 0.32 -17.50
N GLY A 112 10.81 -0.75 -18.04
CA GLY A 112 11.66 -1.70 -17.32
C GLY A 112 10.92 -2.84 -16.62
N TYR A 113 9.58 -2.83 -16.60
CA TYR A 113 8.78 -3.91 -16.02
C TYR A 113 9.07 -5.25 -16.71
N LYS A 114 9.09 -6.32 -15.93
CA LYS A 114 9.29 -7.69 -16.38
C LYS A 114 8.00 -8.30 -16.88
N VAL A 115 8.14 -9.20 -17.85
CA VAL A 115 7.08 -10.12 -18.24
C VAL A 115 7.13 -11.30 -17.27
N VAL A 116 6.04 -11.51 -16.55
CA VAL A 116 5.92 -12.55 -15.52
C VAL A 116 4.61 -13.27 -15.77
N ALA A 117 4.64 -14.60 -15.85
CA ALA A 117 3.47 -15.41 -16.20
C ALA A 117 2.74 -14.93 -17.48
N GLY A 118 3.50 -14.48 -18.48
CA GLY A 118 2.98 -14.02 -19.78
C GLY A 118 2.46 -12.58 -19.83
N LEU A 119 2.50 -11.83 -18.72
CA LEU A 119 2.02 -10.45 -18.65
C LEU A 119 3.12 -9.49 -18.17
N GLY A 120 3.26 -8.36 -18.85
CA GLY A 120 4.14 -7.27 -18.42
C GLY A 120 3.54 -6.53 -17.22
N GLY A 121 4.36 -6.23 -16.21
CA GLY A 121 3.94 -5.42 -15.06
C GLY A 121 3.16 -6.19 -13.99
N ASN A 122 3.08 -7.52 -14.08
CA ASN A 122 2.50 -8.37 -13.05
C ASN A 122 3.16 -8.08 -11.68
N GLY A 123 2.36 -7.61 -10.72
CA GLY A 123 2.83 -7.05 -9.45
C GLY A 123 2.26 -5.66 -9.16
N VAL A 124 1.98 -4.86 -10.18
CA VAL A 124 1.38 -3.52 -10.01
C VAL A 124 0.02 -3.59 -9.31
N CYS A 125 -0.85 -4.50 -9.72
CA CYS A 125 -2.13 -4.72 -9.05
C CYS A 125 -1.97 -5.19 -7.60
N HIS A 126 -0.89 -5.91 -7.26
CA HIS A 126 -0.60 -6.30 -5.88
C HIS A 126 -0.25 -5.08 -5.02
N LEU A 127 0.61 -4.20 -5.54
CA LEU A 127 0.94 -2.94 -4.87
C LEU A 127 -0.30 -2.04 -4.71
N ALA A 128 -1.12 -1.90 -5.74
CA ALA A 128 -2.36 -1.13 -5.67
C ALA A 128 -3.36 -1.72 -4.66
N SER A 129 -3.47 -3.05 -4.59
CA SER A 129 -4.33 -3.71 -3.61
C SER A 129 -3.81 -3.51 -2.18
N PHE A 130 -2.48 -3.51 -2.00
CA PHE A 130 -1.86 -3.19 -0.71
C PHE A 130 -2.12 -1.75 -0.31
N MET A 131 -1.95 -0.79 -1.22
CA MET A 131 -2.28 0.61 -0.95
C MET A 131 -3.77 0.83 -0.65
N ASN A 132 -4.68 0.14 -1.37
CA ASN A 132 -6.12 0.18 -1.10
C ASN A 132 -6.41 -0.28 0.34
N TRP A 133 -5.82 -1.41 0.76
CA TRP A 133 -5.97 -1.92 2.12
C TRP A 133 -5.55 -0.90 3.17
N VAL A 134 -4.29 -0.41 3.12
CA VAL A 134 -3.78 0.50 4.16
C VAL A 134 -4.49 1.85 4.14
N ALA A 135 -4.81 2.39 2.95
CA ALA A 135 -5.54 3.65 2.84
C ALA A 135 -6.97 3.54 3.41
N SER A 136 -7.65 2.43 3.15
CA SER A 136 -8.99 2.17 3.69
C SER A 136 -8.96 2.10 5.22
N GLU A 137 -7.97 1.42 5.80
CA GLU A 137 -7.81 1.34 7.26
C GLU A 137 -7.42 2.67 7.89
N ALA A 138 -6.66 3.50 7.17
CA ALA A 138 -6.36 4.87 7.60
C ALA A 138 -7.58 5.81 7.57
N GLY A 139 -8.74 5.35 7.06
CA GLY A 139 -9.98 6.12 6.98
C GLY A 139 -10.05 7.09 5.79
N LEU A 140 -9.17 6.92 4.80
CA LEU A 140 -9.21 7.71 3.57
C LEU A 140 -10.39 7.30 2.69
N GLU A 141 -10.86 8.20 1.82
CA GLU A 141 -11.82 7.85 0.78
C GLU A 141 -11.09 7.10 -0.35
N VAL A 142 -11.46 5.83 -0.57
CA VAL A 142 -10.83 4.97 -1.58
C VAL A 142 -11.86 4.50 -2.60
N VAL A 143 -11.53 4.62 -3.88
CA VAL A 143 -12.34 4.13 -5.00
C VAL A 143 -11.49 3.28 -5.93
N ALA A 144 -11.86 2.01 -6.08
CA ALA A 144 -11.26 1.03 -6.99
C ALA A 144 -12.37 0.36 -7.82
N PRO A 145 -12.78 0.93 -8.96
CA PRO A 145 -14.00 0.50 -9.67
C PRO A 145 -13.95 -0.92 -10.21
N THR A 146 -12.76 -1.43 -10.47
CA THR A 146 -12.54 -2.78 -10.99
C THR A 146 -11.70 -3.58 -10.00
N ASN A 147 -12.31 -4.62 -9.44
CA ASN A 147 -11.64 -5.48 -8.47
C ASN A 147 -10.72 -6.51 -9.17
N HIS A 148 -9.53 -6.73 -8.61
CA HIS A 148 -8.64 -7.83 -8.95
C HIS A 148 -9.15 -9.16 -8.34
N ASN A 149 -10.23 -9.70 -8.90
CA ASN A 149 -10.84 -10.94 -8.41
C ASN A 149 -10.45 -12.20 -9.21
N PHE A 150 -9.65 -12.05 -10.27
CA PHE A 150 -9.24 -13.14 -11.14
C PHE A 150 -8.12 -14.01 -10.55
N ALA A 151 -7.34 -13.47 -9.62
CA ALA A 151 -6.30 -14.19 -8.89
C ALA A 151 -6.22 -13.68 -7.45
N ALA A 152 -6.01 -14.59 -6.50
CA ALA A 152 -5.80 -14.22 -5.11
C ALA A 152 -4.44 -13.53 -4.95
N ILE A 153 -4.40 -12.47 -4.16
CA ILE A 153 -3.17 -11.81 -3.75
C ILE A 153 -2.84 -12.32 -2.34
N PRO A 154 -1.69 -12.95 -2.12
CA PRO A 154 -1.34 -13.47 -0.79
C PRO A 154 -1.43 -12.38 0.29
N GLU A 155 -1.96 -12.73 1.46
CA GLU A 155 -2.21 -11.85 2.63
C GLU A 155 -3.29 -10.76 2.47
N ILE A 156 -3.68 -10.40 1.25
CA ILE A 156 -4.62 -9.29 1.02
C ILE A 156 -6.03 -9.83 0.79
N ASP A 157 -6.98 -9.38 1.63
CA ASP A 157 -8.39 -9.73 1.46
C ASP A 157 -8.91 -9.28 0.07
N LYS A 158 -9.73 -10.13 -0.56
CA LYS A 158 -10.29 -9.89 -1.89
C LYS A 158 -11.07 -8.57 -2.01
N LYS A 159 -11.60 -8.03 -0.91
CA LYS A 159 -12.30 -6.74 -0.91
C LYS A 159 -11.39 -5.55 -1.26
N TYR A 160 -10.09 -5.69 -1.02
CA TYR A 160 -9.07 -4.68 -1.38
C TYR A 160 -8.43 -4.92 -2.74
N GLY A 161 -8.82 -5.99 -3.45
CA GLY A 161 -8.30 -6.30 -4.78
C GLY A 161 -8.56 -5.14 -5.73
N THR A 162 -7.50 -4.64 -6.37
CA THR A 162 -7.55 -3.47 -7.26
C THR A 162 -6.91 -3.80 -8.59
N SER A 163 -7.65 -3.66 -9.69
CA SER A 163 -7.12 -3.82 -11.05
C SER A 163 -6.50 -2.52 -11.54
N ILE A 164 -5.29 -2.59 -12.11
CA ILE A 164 -4.58 -1.45 -12.70
C ILE A 164 -4.29 -1.73 -14.17
N SER A 165 -4.70 -0.82 -15.07
CA SER A 165 -4.42 -0.93 -16.50
C SER A 165 -4.50 0.40 -17.22
N THR A 166 -3.56 0.67 -18.13
CA THR A 166 -3.57 1.86 -19.00
C THR A 166 -4.26 1.63 -20.36
N ARG A 167 -4.70 0.41 -20.68
CA ARG A 167 -5.07 0.03 -22.06
C ARG A 167 -6.55 -0.25 -22.31
N ASN A 168 -7.34 -0.60 -21.30
CA ASN A 168 -8.77 -0.93 -21.46
C ASN A 168 -9.58 -0.31 -20.32
N SER A 169 -10.44 0.68 -20.59
CA SER A 169 -11.13 1.46 -19.55
C SER A 169 -10.19 1.91 -18.42
N PRO A 170 -9.11 2.64 -18.77
CA PRO A 170 -8.06 3.01 -17.81
C PRO A 170 -8.61 3.75 -16.59
N GLU A 171 -9.63 4.59 -16.76
CA GLU A 171 -10.32 5.26 -15.66
C GLU A 171 -10.99 4.31 -14.66
N ARG A 172 -11.38 3.10 -15.09
CA ARG A 172 -12.01 2.09 -14.22
C ARG A 172 -11.00 1.10 -13.65
N GLN A 173 -9.84 0.95 -14.29
CA GLN A 173 -8.76 0.08 -13.85
C GLN A 173 -7.65 0.93 -13.22
N ASN A 174 -8.02 1.60 -12.15
CA ASN A 174 -7.17 2.53 -11.43
C ASN A 174 -7.50 2.45 -9.92
N LEU A 175 -6.63 3.02 -9.10
CA LEU A 175 -6.85 3.22 -7.67
C LEU A 175 -6.92 4.71 -7.40
N TYR A 176 -8.05 5.18 -6.88
CA TYR A 176 -8.19 6.55 -6.41
C TYR A 176 -8.19 6.58 -4.89
N ILE A 177 -7.31 7.40 -4.30
CA ILE A 177 -7.28 7.64 -2.86
C ILE A 177 -7.37 9.14 -2.65
N ARG A 178 -8.48 9.61 -2.09
CA ARG A 178 -8.67 11.02 -1.73
C ARG A 178 -8.33 11.22 -0.26
N ASN A 179 -7.55 12.26 0.02
CA ASN A 179 -7.47 12.79 1.37
C ASN A 179 -8.73 13.59 1.72
N ASN A 180 -9.69 12.94 2.36
CA ASN A 180 -10.93 13.51 2.88
C ASN A 180 -10.78 14.15 4.27
N PHE A 181 -9.57 14.18 4.83
CA PHE A 181 -9.29 14.90 6.08
C PHE A 181 -9.01 16.39 5.84
N ASP A 182 -9.06 17.18 6.90
CA ASP A 182 -8.71 18.60 6.91
C ASP A 182 -7.21 18.87 7.16
N PHE A 183 -6.41 17.81 7.31
CA PHE A 183 -4.95 17.85 7.44
C PHE A 183 -4.25 17.04 6.33
N PRO A 184 -2.97 17.36 6.02
CA PRO A 184 -2.19 16.57 5.06
C PRO A 184 -1.90 15.16 5.60
N VAL A 185 -1.88 14.18 4.70
CA VAL A 185 -1.47 12.81 4.99
C VAL A 185 -0.24 12.41 4.18
N GLU A 186 0.53 11.48 4.73
CA GLU A 186 1.74 10.95 4.10
C GLU A 186 1.70 9.43 4.07
N PHE A 187 2.05 8.87 2.92
CA PHE A 187 2.33 7.46 2.71
C PHE A 187 3.83 7.29 2.70
N ARG A 188 4.37 6.39 3.53
CA ARG A 188 5.80 6.02 3.51
C ARG A 188 5.96 4.53 3.30
N PHE A 189 6.83 4.19 2.35
CA PHE A 189 7.18 2.81 2.04
C PHE A 189 8.58 2.48 2.58
N PHE A 190 8.69 1.36 3.29
CA PHE A 190 9.97 0.84 3.79
C PHE A 190 10.16 -0.59 3.33
N LEU A 191 11.38 -0.95 2.94
CA LEU A 191 11.74 -2.31 2.58
C LEU A 191 12.69 -2.89 3.63
N LEU A 192 12.24 -3.93 4.34
CA LEU A 192 13.05 -4.69 5.29
C LEU A 192 13.15 -6.15 4.81
N GLY A 193 14.23 -6.45 4.07
CA GLY A 193 14.39 -7.75 3.43
C GLY A 193 13.34 -7.98 2.35
N ASN A 194 12.42 -8.93 2.58
CA ASN A 194 11.27 -9.17 1.69
C ASN A 194 10.00 -8.44 2.13
N ASN A 195 9.98 -7.83 3.31
CA ASN A 195 8.80 -7.17 3.84
C ASN A 195 8.73 -5.74 3.32
N LEU A 196 7.70 -5.45 2.52
CA LEU A 196 7.32 -4.09 2.17
C LEU A 196 6.33 -3.59 3.21
N ILE A 197 6.72 -2.53 3.91
CA ILE A 197 5.90 -1.88 4.93
C ILE A 197 5.33 -0.60 4.30
N LEU A 198 4.02 -0.38 4.44
CA LEU A 198 3.38 0.89 4.10
C LEU A 198 2.78 1.48 5.37
N THR A 199 3.20 2.70 5.70
CA THR A 199 2.62 3.49 6.79
C THR A 199 1.91 4.71 6.23
N VAL A 200 0.69 4.95 6.69
CA VAL A 200 -0.06 6.19 6.42
C VAL A 200 -0.14 7.00 7.71
N SER A 201 0.27 8.27 7.66
CA SER A 201 0.31 9.16 8.83
C SER A 201 -0.31 10.52 8.55
N ALA A 202 -0.93 11.12 9.56
CA ALA A 202 -1.31 12.53 9.56
C ALA A 202 -0.06 13.39 9.82
N ILE A 203 0.13 14.43 9.01
CA ILE A 203 1.17 15.45 9.21
C ILE A 203 0.58 16.58 10.03
N LYS A 204 0.92 16.64 11.32
CA LYS A 204 0.58 17.77 12.18
C LYS A 204 1.51 18.93 11.85
N LYS A 205 0.96 20.14 11.74
CA LYS A 205 1.80 21.33 11.81
C LYS A 205 2.43 21.37 13.20
N ALA A 206 3.76 21.46 13.24
CA ALA A 206 4.50 21.77 14.45
C ALA A 206 4.10 23.15 14.99
#